data_AF-A0A521Y7L9-F1
#
_entry.id   AF-A0A521Y7L9-F1
#
_cell.length_a   1.000
_cell.length_b   1.000
_cell.length_c   1.000
_cell.angle_alpha   90.00
_cell.angle_beta   90.00
_cell.angle_gamma   90.00
#
_symmetry.space_group_name_H-M   'P 1'
#
loop_
_entity.id
_entity.type
_entity.pdbx_description
1 polymer ?
#
loop_
_entity_poly.entity_id
_entity_poly.type
_entity_poly.pdbx_seq_one_letter_code
_entity_poly.pdbx_strand_id
1 'polypeptide(L)'
;MDFSMDNTDLQKAFRREVREWLSAHVPRIEGDRDSEENYQLLRALGRQLGARGWLYPTAPVDYGGSGMSGDSAVVIAQELDRYDLGLPPFPDGGGALAGQCIAVWGNDEQRHRILPRIIRGDAVTWQLATSPEGGSNFASASTTARQDGNDFILNGVNTWVQGSRQAEYLWTIARTGPEEDRYRNLSWFMIPGHLPGIRAVPMEILQAGGPKNTVYLEDVRVSADDLIGGLNNGWQVAQTFLALKHGMSGRSEARGRVR
;
A
#
# COMPACT_ATOMS: atom_id res chain seq x y z
N MET A 1 -17.40 29.78 -13.63
CA MET A 1 -16.95 28.89 -12.54
C MET A 1 -15.45 28.86 -12.58
N ASP A 2 -14.83 29.26 -11.48
CA ASP A 2 -13.40 29.16 -11.29
C ASP A 2 -13.08 27.73 -10.86
N PHE A 3 -12.30 27.01 -11.67
CA PHE A 3 -11.91 25.62 -11.44
C PHE A 3 -10.50 25.52 -10.82
N SER A 4 -9.91 26.64 -10.40
CA SER A 4 -8.62 26.62 -9.70
C SER A 4 -8.83 26.10 -8.26
N MET A 5 -8.11 25.03 -7.94
CA MET A 5 -8.15 24.36 -6.63
C MET A 5 -7.39 25.14 -5.53
N ASP A 6 -6.85 26.32 -5.85
CA ASP A 6 -5.94 27.11 -4.99
C ASP A 6 -6.60 28.32 -4.30
N ASN A 7 -7.92 28.36 -4.25
CA ASN A 7 -8.64 29.64 -4.12
C ASN A 7 -9.14 30.03 -2.74
N THR A 8 -9.13 29.14 -1.73
CA THR A 8 -9.53 29.55 -0.37
C THR A 8 -8.34 30.05 0.44
N ASP A 9 -8.57 31.05 1.30
CA ASP A 9 -7.53 31.55 2.21
C ASP A 9 -7.05 30.45 3.18
N LEU A 10 -7.93 29.52 3.52
CA LEU A 10 -7.60 28.32 4.30
C LEU A 10 -6.64 27.39 3.57
N GLN A 11 -6.87 27.08 2.29
CA GLN A 11 -5.94 26.27 1.48
C GLN A 11 -4.59 26.98 1.30
N LYS A 12 -4.59 28.30 1.08
CA LYS A 12 -3.35 29.10 0.98
C LYS A 12 -2.56 29.09 2.30
N ALA A 13 -3.24 29.21 3.43
CA ALA A 13 -2.62 29.12 4.75
C ALA A 13 -2.04 27.73 5.01
N PHE A 14 -2.80 26.67 4.72
CA PHE A 14 -2.33 25.30 4.87
C PHE A 14 -1.16 24.97 3.94
N ARG A 15 -1.20 25.42 2.67
CA ARG A 15 -0.08 25.26 1.73
C ARG A 15 1.20 25.91 2.27
N ARG A 16 1.09 27.09 2.87
CA ARG A 16 2.24 27.76 3.51
C ARG A 16 2.77 26.95 4.69
N GLU A 17 1.91 26.44 5.57
CA GLU A 17 2.33 25.56 6.67
C GLU A 17 3.07 24.33 6.15
N VAL A 18 2.49 23.62 5.19
CA VAL A 18 3.09 22.43 4.59
C VAL A 18 4.45 22.76 3.98
N ARG A 19 4.54 23.86 3.23
CA ARG A 19 5.79 24.31 2.60
C ARG A 19 6.88 24.63 3.63
N GLU A 20 6.53 25.43 4.63
CA GLU A 20 7.46 25.80 5.71
C GLU A 20 7.97 24.54 6.42
N TRP A 21 7.08 23.60 6.74
CA TRP A 21 7.45 22.35 7.37
C TRP A 21 8.36 21.49 6.49
N LEU A 22 7.99 21.25 5.23
CA LEU A 22 8.78 20.45 4.29
C LEU A 22 10.17 21.06 4.07
N SER A 23 10.28 22.39 3.97
CA SER A 23 11.57 23.07 3.81
C SER A 23 12.55 22.82 4.95
N ALA A 24 12.04 22.54 6.15
CA ALA A 24 12.85 22.26 7.33
C ALA A 24 13.11 20.76 7.57
N HIS A 25 12.30 19.86 6.99
CA HIS A 25 12.32 18.43 7.32
C HIS A 25 12.70 17.52 6.15
N VAL A 26 12.50 17.94 4.90
CA VAL A 26 12.90 17.13 3.74
C VAL A 26 14.43 17.04 3.71
N PRO A 27 15.01 15.83 3.82
CA PRO A 27 16.45 15.67 3.80
C PRO A 27 16.99 15.94 2.39
N ARG A 28 18.25 16.35 2.32
CA ARG A 28 18.97 16.42 1.04
C ARG A 28 19.25 15.00 0.57
N ILE A 29 18.70 14.64 -0.60
CA ILE A 29 18.91 13.34 -1.24
C ILE A 29 19.95 13.51 -2.35
N GLU A 30 21.05 12.78 -2.28
CA GLU A 30 22.12 12.81 -3.28
C GLU A 30 22.36 11.43 -3.90
N GLY A 31 22.70 11.39 -5.18
CA GLY A 31 23.01 10.13 -5.87
C GLY A 31 21.79 9.22 -6.04
N ASP A 32 21.98 7.92 -5.84
CA ASP A 32 20.91 6.93 -5.97
C ASP A 32 19.89 7.07 -4.84
N ARG A 33 18.65 7.41 -5.20
CA ARG A 33 17.53 7.55 -4.25
C ARG A 33 17.25 6.26 -3.48
N ASP A 34 17.56 5.11 -4.06
CA ASP A 34 17.38 3.81 -3.43
C ASP A 34 18.64 3.32 -2.70
N SER A 35 19.68 4.14 -2.54
CA SER A 35 20.81 3.84 -1.64
C SER A 35 20.33 3.61 -0.21
N GLU A 36 21.10 2.85 0.59
CA GLU A 36 20.70 2.56 1.98
C GLU A 36 20.55 3.80 2.84
N GLU A 37 21.46 4.77 2.69
CA GLU A 37 21.38 6.04 3.39
C GLU A 37 20.12 6.82 3.01
N ASN A 38 19.87 7.02 1.71
CA ASN A 38 18.70 7.77 1.23
C ASN A 38 17.38 7.07 1.59
N TYR A 39 17.34 5.74 1.54
CA TYR A 39 16.19 4.97 1.98
C TYR A 39 15.87 5.22 3.46
N GLN A 40 16.86 5.20 4.34
CA GLN A 40 16.63 5.45 5.76
C GLN A 40 16.20 6.90 6.04
N LEU A 41 16.76 7.87 5.31
CA LEU A 41 16.32 9.27 5.37
C LEU A 41 14.85 9.43 4.95
N LEU A 42 14.45 8.78 3.86
CA LEU A 42 13.06 8.83 3.38
C LEU A 42 12.09 8.06 4.29
N ARG A 43 12.52 6.93 4.89
CA ARG A 43 11.76 6.23 5.95
C ARG A 43 11.56 7.14 7.17
N ALA A 44 12.60 7.87 7.59
CA ALA A 44 12.51 8.81 8.70
C ALA A 44 11.54 9.98 8.39
N LEU A 45 11.65 10.58 7.21
CA LEU A 45 10.70 11.60 6.74
C LEU A 45 9.26 11.06 6.72
N GLY A 46 9.06 9.84 6.23
CA GLY A 46 7.77 9.18 6.21
C GLY A 46 7.15 9.02 7.61
N ARG A 47 7.95 8.63 8.62
CA ARG A 47 7.49 8.58 10.02
C ARG A 47 7.18 9.96 10.59
N GLN A 48 7.94 11.00 10.22
CA GLN A 48 7.64 12.37 10.63
C GLN A 48 6.32 12.87 10.02
N LEU A 49 6.08 12.59 8.73
CA LEU A 49 4.79 12.84 8.09
C LEU A 49 3.68 12.07 8.79
N GLY A 50 3.90 10.79 9.11
CA GLY A 50 2.95 9.92 9.82
C GLY A 50 2.59 10.44 11.21
N ALA A 51 3.57 10.90 11.99
CA ALA A 51 3.36 11.51 13.30
C ALA A 51 2.52 12.80 13.24
N ARG A 52 2.56 13.49 12.09
CA ARG A 52 1.74 14.69 11.82
C ARG A 52 0.38 14.36 11.20
N GLY A 53 0.11 13.08 10.91
CA GLY A 53 -1.08 12.60 10.21
C GLY A 53 -1.04 12.81 8.69
N TRP A 54 0.08 13.27 8.13
CA TRP A 54 0.21 13.68 6.71
C TRP A 54 0.65 12.55 5.77
N LEU A 55 1.07 11.39 6.29
CA LEU A 55 1.50 10.28 5.43
C LEU A 55 0.32 9.66 4.67
N TYR A 56 -0.82 9.53 5.34
CA TYR A 56 -2.11 9.15 4.76
C TYR A 56 -3.18 10.16 5.24
N PRO A 57 -3.23 11.36 4.63
CA PRO A 57 -3.97 12.50 5.19
C PRO A 57 -5.46 12.24 5.42
N THR A 58 -6.07 11.48 4.52
CA THR A 58 -7.50 11.15 4.55
C THR A 58 -7.84 9.97 5.45
N ALA A 59 -6.84 9.28 6.02
CA ALA A 59 -7.08 8.15 6.90
C ALA A 59 -7.74 8.59 8.22
N PRO A 60 -8.60 7.75 8.82
CA PRO A 60 -9.29 8.10 10.07
C PRO A 60 -8.35 8.41 11.23
N VAL A 61 -8.78 9.32 12.10
CA VAL A 61 -8.04 9.72 13.30
C VAL A 61 -7.84 8.56 14.29
N ASP A 62 -8.81 7.65 14.37
CA ASP A 62 -8.78 6.47 15.25
C ASP A 62 -7.58 5.55 14.95
N TYR A 63 -7.07 5.59 13.71
CA TYR A 63 -5.92 4.81 13.27
C TYR A 63 -4.65 5.65 13.08
N GLY A 64 -4.63 6.90 13.57
CA GLY A 64 -3.46 7.78 13.52
C GLY A 64 -3.33 8.62 12.25
N GLY A 65 -4.37 8.68 11.41
CA GLY A 65 -4.44 9.63 10.30
C GLY A 65 -4.94 11.00 10.76
N SER A 66 -5.00 11.97 9.84
CA SER A 66 -5.53 13.31 10.15
C SER A 66 -7.03 13.50 9.81
N GLY A 67 -7.66 12.55 9.12
CA GLY A 67 -9.05 12.68 8.66
C GLY A 67 -9.28 13.90 7.74
N MET A 68 -8.23 14.37 7.07
CA MET A 68 -8.28 15.55 6.20
C MET A 68 -9.13 15.30 4.96
N SER A 69 -9.61 16.40 4.37
CA SER A 69 -10.28 16.35 3.06
C SER A 69 -9.32 15.95 1.94
N GLY A 70 -9.88 15.51 0.81
CA GLY A 70 -9.11 15.23 -0.40
C GLY A 70 -8.32 16.45 -0.88
N ASP A 71 -8.88 17.66 -0.76
CA ASP A 71 -8.22 18.90 -1.16
C ASP A 71 -6.94 19.16 -0.34
N SER A 72 -7.00 18.96 0.99
CA SER A 72 -5.82 19.07 1.85
C SER A 72 -4.77 18.01 1.51
N ALA A 73 -5.19 16.78 1.20
CA ALA A 73 -4.28 15.73 0.76
C ALA A 73 -3.57 16.09 -0.57
N VAL A 74 -4.29 16.73 -1.51
CA VAL A 74 -3.71 17.24 -2.77
C VAL A 74 -2.68 18.33 -2.50
N VAL A 75 -2.94 19.25 -1.57
CA VAL A 75 -1.97 20.30 -1.19
C VAL A 75 -0.66 19.69 -0.68
N ILE A 76 -0.73 18.69 0.22
CA ILE A 76 0.46 18.00 0.73
C ILE A 76 1.23 17.32 -0.42
N ALA A 77 0.53 16.57 -1.27
CA ALA A 77 1.14 15.87 -2.39
C ALA A 77 1.83 16.84 -3.36
N GLN A 78 1.21 17.98 -3.69
CA GLN A 78 1.79 18.99 -4.57
C GLN A 78 3.03 19.68 -3.98
N GLU A 79 3.06 19.92 -2.66
CA GLU A 79 4.24 20.52 -2.05
C GLU A 79 5.40 19.52 -1.90
N LEU A 80 5.11 18.22 -1.73
CA LEU A 80 6.13 17.15 -1.79
C LEU A 80 6.68 16.93 -3.21
N ASP A 81 5.85 17.07 -4.23
CA ASP A 81 6.26 16.94 -5.65
C ASP A 81 7.34 17.96 -6.04
N ARG A 82 7.38 19.13 -5.38
CA ARG A 82 8.47 20.12 -5.54
C ARG A 82 9.85 19.60 -5.13
N TYR A 83 9.90 18.50 -4.38
CA TYR A 83 11.11 17.79 -3.96
C TYR A 83 11.28 16.46 -4.71
N ASP A 84 10.50 16.21 -5.77
CA ASP A 84 10.43 14.94 -6.49
C ASP A 84 10.04 13.75 -5.57
N LEU A 85 9.23 14.01 -4.54
CA LEU A 85 8.76 13.03 -3.56
C LEU A 85 7.25 12.79 -3.67
N GLY A 86 6.83 11.55 -3.41
CA GLY A 86 5.42 11.17 -3.30
C GLY A 86 4.98 10.87 -1.86
N LEU A 87 3.74 10.39 -1.73
CA LEU A 87 3.23 9.81 -0.48
C LEU A 87 2.96 8.31 -0.69
N PRO A 88 3.60 7.42 0.11
CA PRO A 88 4.71 7.70 1.02
C PRO A 88 6.01 8.12 0.27
N PRO A 89 6.96 8.81 0.94
CA PRO A 89 8.19 9.28 0.30
C PRO A 89 9.25 8.17 0.10
N PHE A 90 8.94 6.94 0.51
CA PHE A 90 9.79 5.76 0.40
C PHE A 90 9.08 4.66 -0.42
N PRO A 91 9.81 3.66 -0.96
CA PRO A 91 9.19 2.57 -1.70
C PRO A 91 8.25 1.71 -0.83
N ASP A 92 6.94 1.93 -0.96
CA ASP A 92 5.87 1.09 -0.41
C ASP A 92 4.89 0.75 -1.55
N GLY A 93 4.71 -0.55 -1.81
CA GLY A 93 3.91 -1.03 -2.93
C GLY A 93 2.48 -1.44 -2.56
N GLY A 94 2.12 -1.42 -1.27
CA GLY A 94 0.87 -2.04 -0.81
C GLY A 94 0.07 -1.26 0.21
N GLY A 95 0.68 -0.35 0.98
CA GLY A 95 0.10 0.23 2.20
C GLY A 95 -1.19 0.99 1.94
N ALA A 96 -1.25 1.80 0.88
CA ALA A 96 -2.42 2.57 0.54
C ALA A 96 -3.66 1.70 0.24
N LEU A 97 -3.49 0.64 -0.57
CA LEU A 97 -4.59 -0.24 -0.97
C LEU A 97 -4.92 -1.26 0.13
N ALA A 98 -3.90 -1.84 0.78
CA ALA A 98 -4.08 -2.77 1.89
C ALA A 98 -4.79 -2.09 3.06
N GLY A 99 -4.34 -0.88 3.46
CA GLY A 99 -4.95 -0.12 4.54
C GLY A 99 -6.43 0.19 4.28
N GLN A 100 -6.79 0.60 3.07
CA GLN A 100 -8.19 0.85 2.70
C GLN A 100 -9.03 -0.45 2.67
N CYS A 101 -8.47 -1.55 2.16
CA CYS A 101 -9.16 -2.84 2.20
C CYS A 101 -9.39 -3.32 3.64
N ILE A 102 -8.41 -3.19 4.52
CA ILE A 102 -8.53 -3.55 5.95
C ILE A 102 -9.51 -2.61 6.66
N ALA A 103 -9.56 -1.33 6.31
CA ALA A 103 -10.54 -0.39 6.83
C ALA A 103 -11.99 -0.75 6.46
N VAL A 104 -12.21 -1.54 5.41
CA VAL A 104 -13.54 -2.07 5.04
C VAL A 104 -13.73 -3.48 5.62
N TRP A 105 -12.81 -4.39 5.34
CA TRP A 105 -12.97 -5.84 5.51
C TRP A 105 -12.28 -6.44 6.74
N GLY A 106 -11.40 -5.70 7.40
CA GLY A 106 -10.75 -6.16 8.63
C GLY A 106 -11.75 -6.29 9.77
N ASN A 107 -11.51 -7.17 10.73
CA ASN A 107 -12.19 -7.10 12.03
C ASN A 107 -11.57 -6.00 12.91
N ASP A 108 -12.16 -5.72 14.07
CA ASP A 108 -11.69 -4.63 14.93
C ASP A 108 -10.24 -4.85 15.40
N GLU A 109 -9.86 -6.07 15.76
CA GLU A 109 -8.49 -6.39 16.16
C GLU A 109 -7.49 -6.13 15.03
N GLN A 110 -7.79 -6.59 13.81
CA GLN A 110 -6.98 -6.38 12.62
C GLN A 110 -6.81 -4.88 12.31
N ARG A 111 -7.90 -4.11 12.37
CA ARG A 111 -7.86 -2.66 12.14
C ARG A 111 -6.94 -1.96 13.15
N HIS A 112 -7.10 -2.25 14.44
CA HIS A 112 -6.29 -1.61 15.49
C HIS A 112 -4.83 -2.09 15.51
N ARG A 113 -4.57 -3.35 15.14
CA ARG A 113 -3.22 -3.93 15.09
C ARG A 113 -2.41 -3.45 13.88
N ILE A 114 -3.04 -3.32 12.71
CA ILE A 114 -2.34 -3.15 11.44
C ILE A 114 -2.40 -1.69 10.94
N LEU A 115 -3.56 -1.05 10.95
CA LEU A 115 -3.74 0.27 10.31
C LEU A 115 -2.81 1.34 10.89
N PRO A 116 -2.64 1.48 12.23
CA PRO A 116 -1.74 2.49 12.78
C PRO A 116 -0.30 2.33 12.31
N ARG A 117 0.18 1.09 12.12
CA ARG A 117 1.55 0.84 11.68
C ARG A 117 1.77 1.31 10.24
N ILE A 118 0.80 1.09 9.35
CA ILE A 118 0.87 1.59 7.97
C ILE A 118 0.73 3.12 7.96
N ILE A 119 -0.30 3.64 8.62
CA ILE A 119 -0.67 5.05 8.56
C ILE A 119 0.41 5.96 9.14
N ARG A 120 1.12 5.51 10.19
CA ARG A 120 2.22 6.26 10.80
C ARG A 120 3.57 6.06 10.12
N GLY A 121 3.66 5.15 9.14
CA GLY A 121 4.92 4.85 8.44
C GLY A 121 5.86 3.91 9.22
N ASP A 122 5.34 3.23 10.24
CA ASP A 122 6.08 2.24 11.02
C ASP A 122 6.25 0.91 10.28
N ALA A 123 5.39 0.64 9.28
CA ALA A 123 5.44 -0.51 8.42
C ALA A 123 5.52 -0.11 6.93
N VAL A 124 6.42 -0.76 6.21
CA VAL A 124 6.43 -0.87 4.74
C VAL A 124 5.64 -2.10 4.36
N THR A 125 4.88 -1.94 3.28
CA THR A 125 3.97 -2.95 2.77
C THR A 125 4.30 -3.33 1.34
N TRP A 126 4.31 -4.62 1.04
CA TRP A 126 4.43 -5.11 -0.33
C TRP A 126 3.15 -5.75 -0.79
N GLN A 127 2.76 -5.48 -2.03
CA GLN A 127 1.60 -6.10 -2.64
C GLN A 127 2.02 -7.26 -3.55
N LEU A 128 1.53 -8.45 -3.21
CA LEU A 128 1.75 -9.70 -3.95
C LEU A 128 0.45 -10.06 -4.67
N ALA A 129 0.25 -9.44 -5.83
CA ALA A 129 -0.98 -9.53 -6.60
C ALA A 129 -0.78 -10.16 -7.99
N THR A 130 0.46 -10.18 -8.47
CA THR A 130 0.80 -10.57 -9.84
C THR A 130 1.66 -11.81 -9.78
N SER A 131 1.19 -12.89 -10.39
CA SER A 131 1.98 -14.10 -10.58
C SER A 131 2.70 -14.08 -11.95
N PRO A 132 3.71 -14.95 -12.16
CA PRO A 132 4.47 -15.02 -13.42
C PRO A 132 3.59 -15.19 -14.67
N GLU A 133 2.52 -15.96 -14.56
CA GLU A 133 1.55 -16.21 -15.62
C GLU A 133 0.56 -15.06 -15.88
N GLY A 134 0.56 -14.02 -15.05
CA GLY A 134 -0.18 -12.76 -15.28
C GLY A 134 -0.95 -12.25 -14.06
N GLY A 135 -1.09 -10.92 -13.95
CA GLY A 135 -1.69 -10.25 -12.77
C GLY A 135 -3.01 -9.52 -13.00
N SER A 136 -3.60 -9.59 -14.19
CA SER A 136 -4.84 -8.86 -14.50
C SER A 136 -6.11 -9.56 -13.98
N ASN A 137 -6.04 -10.86 -13.68
CA ASN A 137 -7.19 -11.65 -13.26
C ASN A 137 -6.95 -12.33 -11.90
N PHE A 138 -7.39 -11.68 -10.83
CA PHE A 138 -7.34 -12.23 -9.47
C PHE A 138 -8.11 -13.54 -9.30
N ALA A 139 -9.08 -13.83 -10.17
CA ALA A 139 -9.82 -15.10 -10.12
C ALA A 139 -8.96 -16.32 -10.47
N SER A 140 -7.78 -16.10 -11.04
CA SER A 140 -6.81 -17.12 -11.42
C SER A 140 -5.53 -17.03 -10.58
N ALA A 141 -5.63 -16.51 -9.35
CA ALA A 141 -4.49 -16.47 -8.43
C ALA A 141 -3.88 -17.86 -8.26
N SER A 142 -2.57 -17.97 -8.51
CA SER A 142 -1.82 -19.23 -8.39
C SER A 142 -1.24 -19.49 -7.01
N THR A 143 -1.05 -18.44 -6.21
CA THR A 143 -0.69 -18.60 -4.79
C THR A 143 -1.79 -19.39 -4.10
N THR A 144 -1.41 -20.42 -3.35
CA THR A 144 -2.33 -21.29 -2.60
C THR A 144 -2.14 -21.10 -1.12
N ALA A 145 -3.21 -21.31 -0.36
CA ALA A 145 -3.21 -21.28 1.10
C ALA A 145 -4.04 -22.48 1.60
N ARG A 146 -3.37 -23.49 2.15
CA ARG A 146 -4.04 -24.66 2.72
C ARG A 146 -4.22 -24.46 4.22
N GLN A 147 -5.44 -24.65 4.72
CA GLN A 147 -5.69 -24.62 6.15
C GLN A 147 -4.95 -25.76 6.87
N ASP A 148 -4.34 -25.45 8.00
CA ASP A 148 -3.62 -26.38 8.88
C ASP A 148 -3.86 -26.00 10.36
N GLY A 149 -4.96 -26.51 10.92
CA GLY A 149 -5.45 -26.11 12.24
C GLY A 149 -5.96 -24.67 12.23
N ASN A 150 -5.40 -23.82 13.08
CA ASN A 150 -5.71 -22.39 13.19
C ASN A 150 -4.86 -21.52 12.25
N ASP A 151 -3.98 -22.14 11.45
CA ASP A 151 -3.09 -21.44 10.54
C ASP A 151 -3.38 -21.83 9.09
N PHE A 152 -2.71 -21.15 8.17
CA PHE A 152 -2.65 -21.46 6.76
C PHE A 152 -1.20 -21.65 6.33
N ILE A 153 -0.96 -22.63 5.46
CA ILE A 153 0.34 -22.84 4.81
C ILE A 153 0.25 -22.29 3.39
N LEU A 154 1.02 -21.22 3.14
CA LEU A 154 1.00 -20.49 1.89
C LEU A 154 2.17 -20.89 0.99
N ASN A 155 1.86 -21.16 -0.27
CA ASN A 155 2.83 -21.51 -1.30
C ASN A 155 2.53 -20.76 -2.60
N GLY A 156 3.54 -20.15 -3.21
CA GLY A 156 3.36 -19.44 -4.47
C GLY A 156 4.55 -18.58 -4.89
N VAL A 157 4.43 -18.02 -6.10
CA VAL A 157 5.42 -17.09 -6.66
C VAL A 157 4.67 -15.85 -7.14
N ASN A 158 5.13 -14.68 -6.73
CA ASN A 158 4.65 -13.40 -7.20
C ASN A 158 5.80 -12.62 -7.82
N THR A 159 5.54 -11.86 -8.87
CA THR A 159 6.52 -11.05 -9.59
C THR A 159 6.04 -9.61 -9.72
N TRP A 160 6.92 -8.72 -10.18
CA TRP A 160 6.68 -7.28 -10.25
C TRP A 160 6.35 -6.65 -8.89
N VAL A 161 6.77 -7.28 -7.79
CA VAL A 161 6.51 -6.81 -6.43
C VAL A 161 7.38 -5.58 -6.16
N GLN A 162 6.75 -4.42 -6.00
CA GLN A 162 7.47 -3.19 -5.72
C GLN A 162 7.99 -3.15 -4.29
N GLY A 163 9.29 -2.86 -4.16
CA GLY A 163 9.94 -2.70 -2.87
C GLY A 163 11.44 -2.90 -2.95
N SER A 164 12.18 -2.30 -2.04
CA SER A 164 13.65 -2.33 -2.07
C SER A 164 14.27 -3.13 -0.93
N ARG A 165 13.66 -3.07 0.26
CA ARG A 165 14.09 -3.77 1.48
C ARG A 165 12.95 -4.66 1.98
N GLN A 166 13.25 -5.56 2.91
CA GLN A 166 12.25 -6.40 3.55
C GLN A 166 11.07 -5.57 4.08
N ALA A 167 9.86 -5.94 3.68
CA ALA A 167 8.64 -5.34 4.18
C ALA A 167 8.27 -5.90 5.55
N GLU A 168 7.65 -5.07 6.39
CA GLU A 168 7.03 -5.54 7.62
C GLU A 168 5.77 -6.39 7.32
N TYR A 169 5.09 -6.14 6.21
CA TYR A 169 3.92 -6.92 5.76
C TYR A 169 3.85 -7.17 4.25
N LEU A 170 3.30 -8.33 3.88
CA LEU A 170 2.93 -8.70 2.52
C LEU A 170 1.40 -8.81 2.41
N TRP A 171 0.81 -8.03 1.51
CA TRP A 171 -0.61 -8.06 1.16
C TRP A 171 -0.83 -8.95 -0.05
N THR A 172 -1.42 -10.12 0.14
CA THR A 172 -1.54 -11.14 -0.92
C THR A 172 -2.94 -11.74 -1.01
N ILE A 173 -3.29 -12.17 -2.22
CA ILE A 173 -4.45 -13.00 -2.49
C ILE A 173 -4.00 -14.45 -2.75
N ALA A 174 -4.68 -15.41 -2.15
CA ALA A 174 -4.40 -16.82 -2.33
C ALA A 174 -5.67 -17.64 -2.53
N ARG A 175 -5.56 -18.73 -3.28
CA ARG A 175 -6.60 -19.73 -3.42
C ARG A 175 -6.63 -20.62 -2.18
N THR A 176 -7.76 -20.60 -1.47
CA THR A 176 -8.05 -21.35 -0.24
C THR A 176 -9.07 -22.49 -0.44
N GLY A 177 -9.77 -22.51 -1.57
CA GLY A 177 -10.75 -23.55 -1.91
C GLY A 177 -10.43 -24.30 -3.22
N PRO A 178 -11.29 -25.25 -3.62
CA PRO A 178 -11.18 -25.97 -4.88
C PRO A 178 -11.20 -25.02 -6.09
N GLU A 179 -10.58 -25.42 -7.21
CA GLU A 179 -10.46 -24.55 -8.40
C GLU A 179 -11.82 -24.32 -9.09
N GLU A 180 -12.70 -25.33 -9.02
CA GLU A 180 -14.07 -25.31 -9.53
C GLU A 180 -14.95 -24.25 -8.88
N ASP A 181 -14.68 -23.87 -7.62
CA ASP A 181 -15.39 -22.84 -6.87
C ASP A 181 -14.86 -21.44 -7.17
N ARG A 182 -14.60 -21.16 -8.45
CA ARG A 182 -14.06 -19.88 -8.92
C ARG A 182 -14.84 -18.71 -8.30
N TYR A 183 -14.11 -17.70 -7.83
CA TYR A 183 -14.64 -16.51 -7.09
C TYR A 183 -15.13 -16.78 -5.67
N ARG A 184 -15.23 -18.05 -5.25
CA ARG A 184 -15.60 -18.48 -3.88
C ARG A 184 -14.52 -19.34 -3.24
N ASN A 185 -13.31 -19.28 -3.78
CA ASN A 185 -12.17 -20.08 -3.38
C ASN A 185 -10.93 -19.22 -3.08
N LEU A 186 -11.11 -17.92 -2.89
CA LEU A 186 -10.02 -16.96 -2.69
C LEU A 186 -10.09 -16.37 -1.29
N SER A 187 -8.94 -16.04 -0.72
CA SER A 187 -8.82 -15.30 0.52
C SER A 187 -7.67 -14.31 0.44
N TRP A 188 -7.75 -13.23 1.21
CA TRP A 188 -6.66 -12.26 1.34
C TRP A 188 -5.95 -12.41 2.68
N PHE A 189 -4.64 -12.19 2.67
CA PHE A 189 -3.79 -12.30 3.83
C PHE A 189 -2.90 -11.07 3.98
N MET A 190 -2.73 -10.63 5.22
CA MET A 190 -1.76 -9.61 5.62
C MET A 190 -0.60 -10.27 6.35
N ILE A 191 0.32 -10.85 5.58
CA ILE A 191 1.37 -11.74 6.09
C ILE A 191 2.49 -10.93 6.74
N PRO A 192 2.90 -11.21 7.99
CA PRO A 192 4.11 -10.62 8.56
C PRO A 192 5.35 -10.99 7.74
N GLY A 193 6.12 -10.00 7.29
CA GLY A 193 7.22 -10.20 6.34
C GLY A 193 8.49 -10.86 6.91
N HIS A 194 8.52 -11.11 8.22
CA HIS A 194 9.62 -11.81 8.90
C HIS A 194 9.42 -13.33 8.99
N LEU A 195 8.27 -13.85 8.55
CA LEU A 195 7.98 -15.27 8.65
C LEU A 195 8.94 -16.11 7.79
N PRO A 196 9.35 -17.29 8.29
CA PRO A 196 10.19 -18.20 7.51
C PRO A 196 9.47 -18.67 6.25
N GLY A 197 10.25 -18.98 5.20
CA GLY A 197 9.72 -19.40 3.90
C GLY A 197 9.43 -18.25 2.92
N ILE A 198 9.56 -16.99 3.36
CA ILE A 198 9.47 -15.81 2.50
C ILE A 198 10.86 -15.51 1.92
N ARG A 199 10.98 -15.49 0.59
CA ARG A 199 12.23 -15.14 -0.10
C ARG A 199 11.96 -14.14 -1.22
N ALA A 200 12.67 -13.01 -1.21
CA ALA A 200 12.61 -12.00 -2.25
C ALA A 200 13.88 -12.01 -3.10
N VAL A 201 13.73 -11.98 -4.42
CA VAL A 201 14.81 -11.91 -5.39
C VAL A 201 14.65 -10.63 -6.21
N PRO A 202 15.60 -9.68 -6.14
CA PRO A 202 15.56 -8.47 -6.96
C PRO A 202 15.51 -8.80 -8.45
N MET A 203 14.74 -8.02 -9.21
CA MET A 203 14.64 -8.12 -10.66
C MET A 203 15.53 -7.07 -11.31
N GLU A 204 16.38 -7.49 -12.24
CA GLU A 204 17.11 -6.59 -13.12
C GLU A 204 16.16 -6.06 -14.20
N ILE A 205 15.75 -4.81 -14.08
CA ILE A 205 14.84 -4.14 -15.02
C ILE A 205 15.52 -2.94 -15.66
N LEU A 206 15.34 -2.79 -16.97
CA LEU A 206 15.86 -1.65 -17.75
C LEU A 206 15.03 -0.37 -17.55
N GLN A 207 13.89 -0.44 -16.86
CA GLN A 207 12.84 0.58 -16.89
C GLN A 207 12.71 1.37 -15.59
N ALA A 208 12.34 2.64 -15.70
CA ALA A 208 11.97 3.51 -14.58
C ALA A 208 10.74 2.96 -13.83
N GLY A 209 10.75 3.04 -12.49
CA GLY A 209 9.65 2.54 -11.66
C GLY A 209 10.04 2.00 -10.29
N GLY A 210 11.31 2.16 -9.90
CA GLY A 210 11.85 1.70 -8.62
C GLY A 210 12.10 0.19 -8.56
N PRO A 211 12.73 -0.30 -7.48
CA PRO A 211 13.10 -1.71 -7.35
C PRO A 211 11.89 -2.64 -7.38
N LYS A 212 12.05 -3.75 -8.12
CA LYS A 212 11.05 -4.81 -8.26
C LYS A 212 11.66 -6.13 -7.82
N ASN A 213 10.82 -7.02 -7.31
CA ASN A 213 11.22 -8.34 -6.85
C ASN A 213 10.30 -9.42 -7.41
N THR A 214 10.87 -10.61 -7.55
CA THR A 214 10.11 -11.85 -7.50
C THR A 214 10.14 -12.37 -6.07
N VAL A 215 8.96 -12.62 -5.50
CA VAL A 215 8.79 -13.10 -4.13
C VAL A 215 8.24 -14.52 -4.16
N TYR A 216 8.91 -15.40 -3.42
CA TYR A 216 8.57 -16.80 -3.24
C TYR A 216 8.02 -16.99 -1.83
N LEU A 217 6.93 -17.75 -1.75
CA LEU A 217 6.35 -18.26 -0.50
C LEU A 217 6.51 -19.78 -0.55
N GLU A 218 7.30 -20.33 0.37
CA GLU A 218 7.61 -21.75 0.48
C GLU A 218 7.23 -22.20 1.90
N ASP A 219 6.08 -22.87 2.02
CA ASP A 219 5.49 -23.34 3.29
C ASP A 219 5.38 -22.26 4.39
N VAL A 220 5.01 -21.04 3.99
CA VAL A 220 4.86 -19.91 4.92
C VAL A 220 3.63 -20.13 5.79
N ARG A 221 3.84 -20.30 7.11
CA ARG A 221 2.78 -20.51 8.09
C ARG A 221 2.23 -19.17 8.59
N VAL A 222 0.95 -18.91 8.32
CA VAL A 222 0.28 -17.63 8.61
C VAL A 222 -0.93 -17.87 9.50
N SER A 223 -1.09 -17.07 10.57
CA SER A 223 -2.24 -17.17 11.47
C SER A 223 -3.54 -16.86 10.74
N ALA A 224 -4.64 -17.52 11.12
CA ALA A 224 -5.98 -17.11 10.70
C ALA A 224 -6.31 -15.65 11.10
N ASP A 225 -5.64 -15.07 12.09
CA ASP A 225 -5.82 -13.66 12.49
C ASP A 225 -5.32 -12.67 11.43
N ASP A 226 -4.48 -13.14 10.49
CA ASP A 226 -3.98 -12.36 9.36
C ASP A 226 -4.83 -12.55 8.09
N LEU A 227 -5.92 -13.35 8.16
CA LEU A 227 -6.93 -13.51 7.11
C LEU A 227 -7.89 -12.33 7.08
N ILE A 228 -7.87 -11.54 6.01
CA ILE A 228 -8.68 -10.31 5.90
C ILE A 228 -9.98 -10.61 5.14
N GLY A 229 -11.12 -10.22 5.71
CA GLY A 229 -12.44 -10.36 5.10
C GLY A 229 -13.08 -11.75 5.19
N GLY A 230 -12.44 -12.71 5.87
CA GLY A 230 -12.96 -14.06 6.09
C GLY A 230 -12.59 -15.08 5.01
N LEU A 231 -12.68 -16.36 5.36
CA LEU A 231 -12.26 -17.48 4.51
C LEU A 231 -13.14 -17.55 3.26
N ASN A 232 -12.53 -17.72 2.10
CA ASN A 232 -13.20 -17.87 0.80
C ASN A 232 -13.99 -16.63 0.33
N ASN A 233 -13.90 -15.50 1.05
CA ASN A 233 -14.55 -14.24 0.70
C ASN A 233 -13.64 -13.26 -0.06
N GLY A 234 -12.45 -13.71 -0.47
CA GLY A 234 -11.41 -12.86 -1.04
C GLY A 234 -11.76 -12.21 -2.37
N TRP A 235 -12.76 -12.73 -3.11
CA TRP A 235 -13.24 -12.05 -4.32
C TRP A 235 -13.92 -10.71 -4.02
N GLN A 236 -14.66 -10.61 -2.91
CA GLN A 236 -15.29 -9.35 -2.52
C GLN A 236 -14.24 -8.31 -2.13
N VAL A 237 -13.22 -8.73 -1.38
CA VAL A 237 -12.05 -7.90 -1.05
C VAL A 237 -11.33 -7.46 -2.33
N ALA A 238 -11.15 -8.38 -3.31
CA ALA A 238 -10.53 -8.07 -4.59
C ALA A 238 -11.33 -7.05 -5.40
N GLN A 239 -12.67 -7.07 -5.36
CA GLN A 239 -13.50 -6.06 -6.00
C GLN A 239 -13.30 -4.67 -5.38
N THR A 240 -13.27 -4.58 -4.04
CA THR A 240 -12.93 -3.33 -3.36
C THR A 240 -11.54 -2.85 -3.77
N PHE A 241 -10.55 -3.75 -3.73
CA PHE A 241 -9.18 -3.46 -4.13
C PHE A 241 -9.10 -2.91 -5.57
N LEU A 242 -9.78 -3.55 -6.52
CA LEU A 242 -9.83 -3.12 -7.93
C LEU A 242 -10.53 -1.77 -8.09
N ALA A 243 -11.65 -1.56 -7.39
CA ALA A 243 -12.37 -0.28 -7.40
C ALA A 243 -11.47 0.88 -6.92
N LEU A 244 -10.71 0.64 -5.85
CA LEU A 244 -9.75 1.61 -5.32
C LEU A 244 -8.59 1.86 -6.29
N LYS A 245 -8.00 0.79 -6.84
CA LYS A 245 -6.89 0.88 -7.80
C LYS A 245 -7.27 1.66 -9.07
N HIS A 246 -8.49 1.50 -9.55
CA HIS A 246 -9.02 2.22 -10.72
C HIS A 246 -9.61 3.60 -10.41
N GLY A 247 -9.44 4.11 -9.18
CA GLY A 247 -9.81 5.48 -8.83
C GLY A 247 -11.31 5.72 -8.67
N MET A 248 -12.14 4.67 -8.51
CA MET A 248 -13.58 4.83 -8.25
C MET A 248 -13.90 5.38 -6.85
N SER A 249 -12.87 5.72 -6.06
CA SER A 249 -12.95 6.65 -4.95
C SER A 249 -12.44 8.03 -5.37
N GLY A 250 -13.34 8.85 -5.93
CA GLY A 250 -13.25 10.32 -5.84
C GLY A 250 -12.11 11.05 -6.55
N ARG A 251 -11.43 10.48 -7.55
CA ARG A 251 -10.66 11.31 -8.50
C ARG A 251 -11.63 11.96 -9.48
N SER A 252 -11.87 13.27 -9.34
CA SER A 252 -12.43 14.07 -10.42
C SER A 252 -11.39 14.11 -11.55
N GLU A 253 -11.46 13.16 -12.48
CA GLU A 253 -10.76 13.30 -13.74
C GLU A 253 -11.33 14.53 -14.45
N ALA A 254 -10.55 15.60 -14.49
CA ALA A 254 -10.70 16.64 -15.49
C ALA A 254 -10.48 15.99 -16.86
N ARG A 255 -11.54 15.41 -17.44
CA ARG A 255 -11.59 15.05 -18.85
C ARG A 255 -11.51 16.35 -19.65
N GLY A 256 -10.29 16.71 -20.03
CA GLY A 256 -10.04 17.69 -21.06
C GLY A 256 -10.74 17.24 -22.34
N ARG A 257 -11.88 17.84 -22.64
CA ARG A 257 -12.40 17.88 -24.01
C ARG A 257 -11.48 18.83 -24.78
N VAL A 258 -10.72 18.28 -25.71
CA VAL A 258 -10.20 19.08 -26.83
C VAL A 258 -10.84 18.53 -28.11
N ARG A 259 -11.29 19.51 -28.89
CA ARG A 259 -12.02 19.42 -30.16
C ARG A 259 -11.16 18.84 -31.27
#